data_AF-A0A563E6J6-F1
#
_entry.id   AF-A0A563E6J6-F1
#
_cell.length_a   1.000
_cell.length_b   1.000
_cell.length_c   1.000
_cell.angle_alpha   90.00
_cell.angle_beta   90.00
_cell.angle_gamma   90.00
#
_symmetry.space_group_name_H-M   'P 1'
#
loop_
_entity.id
_entity.type
_entity.pdbx_description
1 polymer ?
#
loop_
_entity_poly.entity_id
_entity_poly.type
_entity_poly.pdbx_seq_one_letter_code
_entity_poly.pdbx_strand_id
1 'polypeptide(L)'
;MVEASAPMVVSPLASRCHCAHCGQVAVCPLICGVFVRQAAAPTPGLAPTPADSDSQPVGVQVSVVTARTDTDPVAPRLSSCHSSGVSFAETSCQRRPGTPMTTTGPFPLIGCGFGVAVALPTARSRPMKMRSTATTTTDQRRTMGPSVRNVRQNGAVTASTRRRLLWWALAIAIIAGGLTPTILKQLVQATPQHWQVDLSVYRQAGVSNLRGRAVYDYLAPPQSLPFTYPPFASILAIPLAIVPFKVAGWCWFFVQAAADVAIAGYAVRPLLRRAGPRAPLVLAVAAVASFYLLPVNDGLRFGQVDAFLLLACLLDLHRPPWIARLPQGVLIGVSTAIKLTPGMFIVQLLVTRRWRAAAWAIGAAAGTTGLGALLLPSASFAFWGGALEDTSRLGPNDGTSNQSLRGMLLRVGPGGLWGTAIWAVLVVVVLIVGLGLARAAYARRDTIAEVALVGLVTVLVSPVSWIHHFDWVVLIIGVLLGAGRSRRRVMLAALVYVGYLLDLPWWGQWRLVATGQSFPQQSNGNPWGVLMNNGFGLLALVCLVIFALRTWKSPTTLPEKSLPTPE
;
A
#
# COMPACT_ATOMS: atom_id res chain seq x y z
N MET A 1 -12.39 4.79 50.95
CA MET A 1 -11.49 3.63 50.80
C MET A 1 -12.24 2.61 49.98
N VAL A 2 -11.91 2.51 48.69
CA VAL A 2 -12.55 1.63 47.71
C VAL A 2 -11.52 0.55 47.38
N GLU A 3 -11.84 -0.69 47.74
CA GLU A 3 -10.98 -1.84 47.55
C GLU A 3 -11.23 -2.45 46.16
N ALA A 4 -10.13 -2.80 45.50
CA ALA A 4 -10.05 -3.19 44.11
C ALA A 4 -10.60 -4.60 43.85
N SER A 5 -11.45 -4.74 42.84
CA SER A 5 -11.81 -6.03 42.26
C SER A 5 -10.99 -6.26 40.98
N ALA A 6 -10.18 -7.32 40.97
CA ALA A 6 -9.34 -7.72 39.85
C ALA A 6 -10.15 -8.23 38.64
N PRO A 7 -9.72 -7.98 37.38
CA PRO A 7 -10.33 -8.62 36.23
C PRO A 7 -9.71 -10.01 35.98
N MET A 8 -10.62 -10.96 35.80
CA MET A 8 -10.44 -12.37 35.46
C MET A 8 -9.65 -12.53 34.15
N VAL A 9 -8.52 -13.24 34.20
CA VAL A 9 -7.70 -13.60 33.03
C VAL A 9 -8.41 -14.71 32.25
N VAL A 10 -8.91 -14.39 31.06
CA VAL A 10 -9.43 -15.37 30.10
C VAL A 10 -8.27 -15.88 29.23
N SER A 11 -7.80 -17.10 29.49
CA SER A 11 -6.91 -17.84 28.60
C SER A 11 -7.64 -18.22 27.30
N PRO A 12 -7.06 -18.04 26.10
CA PRO A 12 -7.63 -18.62 24.90
C PRO A 12 -7.32 -20.12 24.87
N LEU A 13 -8.32 -20.93 25.21
CA LEU A 13 -8.31 -22.36 24.91
C LEU A 13 -8.17 -22.58 23.41
N ALA A 14 -7.20 -23.41 23.04
CA ALA A 14 -7.02 -23.96 21.72
C ALA A 14 -8.30 -24.66 21.24
N SER A 15 -8.89 -24.16 20.17
CA SER A 15 -9.93 -24.87 19.42
C SER A 15 -9.27 -26.03 18.64
N ARG A 16 -9.34 -27.23 19.23
CA ARG A 16 -9.11 -28.49 18.50
C ARG A 16 -10.31 -28.76 17.59
N CYS A 17 -10.13 -28.66 16.29
CA CYS A 17 -11.08 -29.23 15.33
C CYS A 17 -10.80 -30.73 15.19
N HIS A 18 -11.74 -31.58 15.64
CA HIS A 18 -11.79 -32.99 15.27
C HIS A 18 -12.53 -33.11 13.94
N CYS A 19 -11.86 -33.64 12.91
CA CYS A 19 -12.53 -34.16 11.72
C CYS A 19 -12.84 -35.64 11.95
N ALA A 20 -14.12 -36.01 11.93
CA ALA A 20 -14.55 -37.40 11.89
C ALA A 20 -14.36 -37.91 10.45
N HIS A 21 -13.79 -39.11 10.32
CA HIS A 21 -13.31 -39.79 9.09
C HIS A 21 -11.88 -39.46 8.65
N CYS A 22 -11.03 -40.50 8.66
CA CYS A 22 -9.60 -40.59 8.32
C CYS A 22 -8.60 -40.06 9.38
N GLY A 23 -8.25 -40.95 10.31
CA GLY A 23 -7.14 -40.79 11.26
C GLY A 23 -5.75 -41.01 10.65
N GLN A 24 -5.30 -40.13 9.75
CA GLN A 24 -3.89 -40.05 9.35
C GLN A 24 -3.40 -38.61 9.24
N VAL A 25 -2.29 -38.32 9.93
CA VAL A 25 -1.54 -37.07 9.85
C VAL A 25 -0.67 -37.11 8.60
N ALA A 26 -0.99 -36.28 7.61
CA ALA A 26 -0.13 -36.02 6.46
C ALA A 26 0.48 -34.62 6.58
N VAL A 27 1.79 -34.59 6.89
CA VAL A 27 2.66 -33.43 6.71
C VAL A 27 3.35 -33.60 5.37
N CYS A 28 3.32 -32.56 4.51
CA CYS A 28 4.16 -32.51 3.32
C CYS A 28 5.10 -31.29 3.40
N PRO A 29 6.40 -31.41 3.04
CA PRO A 29 7.46 -30.61 3.62
C PRO A 29 7.97 -29.49 2.68
N LEU A 30 8.52 -28.42 3.27
CA LEU A 30 9.43 -27.49 2.61
C LEU A 30 10.70 -27.33 3.49
N ILE A 31 11.77 -27.97 3.02
CA ILE A 31 13.20 -27.64 3.18
C ILE A 31 13.77 -27.66 4.61
N CYS A 32 14.31 -28.83 4.98
CA CYS A 32 15.18 -29.06 6.14
C CYS A 32 16.59 -28.48 5.96
N GLY A 33 17.12 -27.89 7.03
CA GLY A 33 18.54 -27.75 7.31
C GLY A 33 18.84 -28.21 8.73
N VAL A 34 19.45 -29.41 8.83
CA VAL A 34 20.27 -29.97 9.93
C VAL A 34 19.64 -30.03 11.34
N PHE A 35 19.19 -31.23 11.73
CA PHE A 35 18.92 -31.63 13.11
C PHE A 35 20.17 -32.27 13.75
N VAL A 36 20.56 -31.79 14.93
CA VAL A 36 21.39 -32.55 15.88
C VAL A 36 20.44 -33.20 16.88
N ARG A 37 20.50 -34.54 17.00
CA ARG A 37 19.77 -35.32 18.00
C ARG A 37 20.30 -34.99 19.40
N GLN A 38 19.41 -34.71 20.34
CA GLN A 38 19.68 -34.98 21.77
C GLN A 38 18.55 -35.79 22.36
N ALA A 39 18.97 -36.87 23.04
CA ALA A 39 18.14 -37.95 23.57
C ALA A 39 17.34 -37.50 24.80
N ALA A 40 16.17 -38.11 24.96
CA ALA A 40 15.32 -37.99 26.14
C ALA A 40 15.92 -38.74 27.34
N ALA A 41 15.85 -38.14 28.53
CA ALA A 41 15.87 -38.79 29.84
C ALA A 41 15.37 -37.78 30.92
N PRO A 42 15.05 -38.19 32.16
CA PRO A 42 13.68 -38.40 32.61
C PRO A 42 13.23 -37.45 33.74
N THR A 43 11.93 -37.42 34.01
CA THR A 43 11.29 -36.85 35.22
C THR A 43 11.90 -37.39 36.52
N PRO A 44 12.22 -36.55 37.52
CA PRO A 44 12.39 -36.99 38.90
C PRO A 44 11.13 -36.73 39.74
N GLY A 45 10.79 -37.74 40.54
CA GLY A 45 9.63 -37.79 41.42
C GLY A 45 9.80 -37.09 42.78
N LEU A 46 8.75 -37.26 43.58
CA LEU A 46 8.52 -36.75 44.93
C LEU A 46 9.50 -37.28 46.00
N ALA A 47 9.74 -36.41 47.00
CA ALA A 47 9.68 -36.61 48.48
C ALA A 47 10.84 -35.89 49.22
N PRO A 48 10.80 -35.64 50.55
CA PRO A 48 9.70 -35.27 51.47
C PRO A 48 10.00 -33.97 52.28
N THR A 49 9.03 -33.52 53.09
CA THR A 49 9.10 -32.41 54.07
C THR A 49 10.00 -32.68 55.30
N PRO A 50 10.41 -31.63 56.05
CA PRO A 50 9.85 -31.36 57.39
C PRO A 50 9.51 -29.85 57.58
N ALA A 51 8.29 -29.50 58.01
CA ALA A 51 7.80 -29.37 59.39
C ALA A 51 8.41 -28.17 60.16
N ASP A 52 7.62 -27.10 60.30
CA ASP A 52 7.37 -26.48 61.61
C ASP A 52 6.11 -25.58 61.61
N SER A 53 5.24 -25.82 62.61
CA SER A 53 4.22 -24.99 63.31
C SER A 53 3.63 -23.72 62.66
N ASP A 54 2.35 -23.33 62.81
CA ASP A 54 1.30 -23.69 63.76
C ASP A 54 -0.08 -23.18 63.27
N SER A 55 -1.14 -23.80 63.81
CA SER A 55 -2.58 -23.43 63.82
C SER A 55 -3.55 -23.93 62.72
N GLN A 56 -4.51 -24.75 63.17
CA GLN A 56 -5.74 -25.28 62.54
C GLN A 56 -6.98 -24.61 63.20
N PRO A 57 -8.25 -24.95 62.88
CA PRO A 57 -8.97 -24.79 61.60
C PRO A 57 -10.36 -24.14 61.79
N VAL A 58 -11.00 -23.67 60.70
CA VAL A 58 -12.48 -23.62 60.62
C VAL A 58 -12.90 -24.01 59.20
N GLY A 59 -13.61 -25.14 59.08
CA GLY A 59 -14.33 -25.52 57.86
C GLY A 59 -15.76 -24.97 57.87
N VAL A 60 -16.36 -24.83 56.69
CA VAL A 60 -17.62 -25.49 56.28
C VAL A 60 -17.94 -25.13 54.82
N GLN A 61 -18.55 -26.11 54.17
CA GLN A 61 -18.85 -26.32 52.75
C GLN A 61 -19.73 -25.28 52.06
N VAL A 62 -19.62 -25.20 50.73
CA VAL A 62 -20.75 -24.83 49.85
C VAL A 62 -20.91 -25.88 48.74
N SER A 63 -22.12 -26.45 48.72
CA SER A 63 -22.58 -27.54 47.88
C SER A 63 -22.88 -27.11 46.44
N VAL A 64 -22.65 -28.04 45.51
CA VAL A 64 -23.07 -28.00 44.12
C VAL A 64 -24.59 -28.25 44.04
N VAL A 65 -25.33 -27.38 43.35
CA VAL A 65 -26.73 -27.63 42.99
C VAL A 65 -26.85 -27.65 41.46
N THR A 66 -27.21 -28.83 40.95
CA THR A 66 -27.68 -29.09 39.60
C THR A 66 -29.19 -28.81 39.52
N ALA A 67 -29.62 -27.98 38.57
CA ALA A 67 -31.04 -27.74 38.31
C ALA A 67 -31.50 -28.56 37.09
N ARG A 68 -32.48 -29.44 37.35
CA ARG A 68 -33.23 -30.28 36.41
C ARG A 68 -34.51 -29.54 36.03
N THR A 69 -34.87 -29.55 34.75
CA THR A 69 -36.17 -29.10 34.22
C THR A 69 -37.23 -30.17 34.43
N ASP A 70 -38.47 -29.78 34.77
CA ASP A 70 -39.69 -30.33 34.17
C ASP A 70 -41.00 -29.66 34.68
N THR A 71 -41.98 -29.62 33.77
CA THR A 71 -43.46 -29.45 33.89
C THR A 71 -44.14 -28.06 33.73
N ASP A 72 -44.84 -27.94 32.57
CA ASP A 72 -46.02 -27.14 32.19
C ASP A 72 -47.33 -27.60 32.93
N PRO A 73 -48.59 -27.12 32.66
CA PRO A 73 -49.13 -26.08 31.73
C PRO A 73 -50.24 -25.14 32.31
N VAL A 74 -50.56 -24.01 31.65
CA VAL A 74 -51.97 -23.51 31.46
C VAL A 74 -52.07 -22.63 30.20
N ALA A 75 -53.03 -22.92 29.32
CA ALA A 75 -53.57 -22.04 28.26
C ALA A 75 -55.09 -21.89 28.43
N PRO A 76 -55.74 -20.86 27.82
CA PRO A 76 -56.55 -21.18 26.63
C PRO A 76 -56.61 -20.11 25.51
N ARG A 77 -56.48 -20.63 24.27
CA ARG A 77 -57.26 -20.44 23.00
C ARG A 77 -57.69 -19.04 22.51
N LEU A 78 -57.41 -18.76 21.22
CA LEU A 78 -58.41 -18.83 20.12
C LEU A 78 -57.81 -18.70 18.67
N SER A 79 -58.19 -19.65 17.80
CA SER A 79 -58.40 -19.63 16.31
C SER A 79 -57.30 -19.14 15.34
N SER A 80 -56.62 -20.01 14.54
CA SER A 80 -57.00 -20.70 13.26
C SER A 80 -56.94 -19.77 12.02
N CYS A 81 -56.53 -20.12 10.80
CA CYS A 81 -56.13 -21.35 10.08
C CYS A 81 -55.47 -20.93 8.74
N HIS A 82 -54.44 -21.66 8.29
CA HIS A 82 -54.28 -22.29 6.97
C HIS A 82 -52.82 -22.40 6.50
N SER A 83 -52.40 -23.66 6.44
CA SER A 83 -51.25 -24.23 5.74
C SER A 83 -51.61 -24.60 4.29
N SER A 84 -50.58 -24.67 3.43
CA SER A 84 -50.34 -25.55 2.25
C SER A 84 -49.45 -24.77 1.27
N GLY A 85 -48.31 -25.21 0.73
CA GLY A 85 -47.69 -26.53 0.64
C GLY A 85 -47.25 -26.80 -0.81
N VAL A 86 -45.94 -27.02 -1.04
CA VAL A 86 -45.31 -27.92 -2.05
C VAL A 86 -45.43 -27.50 -3.55
N SER A 87 -44.65 -27.98 -4.54
CA SER A 87 -43.21 -28.16 -4.81
C SER A 87 -43.06 -28.68 -6.26
N PHE A 88 -41.88 -28.47 -6.87
CA PHE A 88 -41.19 -29.19 -7.97
C PHE A 88 -41.74 -29.25 -9.42
N ALA A 89 -40.84 -28.93 -10.38
CA ALA A 89 -40.22 -29.82 -11.39
C ALA A 89 -40.14 -29.28 -12.84
N GLU A 90 -39.05 -29.72 -13.49
CA GLU A 90 -38.44 -29.37 -14.78
C GLU A 90 -39.26 -29.72 -16.04
N THR A 91 -39.00 -29.04 -17.17
CA THR A 91 -38.67 -29.70 -18.46
C THR A 91 -38.11 -28.73 -19.53
N SER A 92 -37.63 -29.30 -20.63
CA SER A 92 -36.48 -28.93 -21.47
C SER A 92 -36.84 -28.53 -22.93
N CYS A 93 -35.91 -27.80 -23.57
CA CYS A 93 -35.60 -27.70 -25.03
C CYS A 93 -36.61 -27.18 -26.07
N GLN A 94 -36.22 -26.16 -26.86
CA GLN A 94 -35.92 -26.28 -28.31
C GLN A 94 -35.34 -24.98 -28.96
N ARG A 95 -34.73 -25.13 -30.15
CA ARG A 95 -33.79 -24.22 -30.87
C ARG A 95 -34.45 -23.18 -31.82
N ARG A 96 -33.65 -22.15 -32.16
CA ARG A 96 -33.64 -21.06 -33.22
C ARG A 96 -34.12 -21.48 -34.65
N PRO A 97 -34.30 -20.60 -35.70
CA PRO A 97 -33.73 -19.24 -35.97
C PRO A 97 -34.59 -18.20 -36.77
N GLY A 98 -34.07 -16.97 -36.99
CA GLY A 98 -34.42 -16.11 -38.16
C GLY A 98 -34.62 -14.60 -37.93
N THR A 99 -33.72 -13.75 -38.45
CA THR A 99 -33.91 -12.31 -38.78
C THR A 99 -34.39 -12.18 -40.26
N PRO A 100 -34.73 -11.00 -40.85
CA PRO A 100 -34.91 -9.62 -40.34
C PRO A 100 -36.25 -8.94 -40.82
N MET A 101 -36.56 -7.71 -40.37
CA MET A 101 -37.14 -6.68 -41.25
C MET A 101 -37.13 -5.27 -40.61
N THR A 102 -36.48 -4.35 -41.32
CA THR A 102 -36.62 -2.89 -41.31
C THR A 102 -37.98 -2.45 -41.84
N THR A 103 -38.59 -1.37 -41.31
CA THR A 103 -39.04 -0.18 -42.07
C THR A 103 -39.78 0.87 -41.21
N THR A 104 -39.35 2.13 -41.37
CA THR A 104 -40.11 3.40 -41.50
C THR A 104 -40.97 3.96 -40.34
N GLY A 105 -40.70 5.24 -39.99
CA GLY A 105 -41.51 6.13 -39.13
C GLY A 105 -42.84 6.59 -39.77
N PRO A 106 -43.54 7.65 -39.27
CA PRO A 106 -42.98 8.98 -38.92
C PRO A 106 -43.54 9.68 -37.64
N PHE A 107 -42.93 10.85 -37.37
CA PHE A 107 -43.22 12.00 -36.46
C PHE A 107 -44.69 12.52 -36.44
N PRO A 108 -45.16 13.36 -35.45
CA PRO A 108 -44.61 14.70 -35.08
C PRO A 108 -44.73 15.15 -33.58
N LEU A 109 -43.75 15.90 -33.01
CA LEU A 109 -43.57 17.37 -32.83
C LEU A 109 -44.01 17.96 -31.45
N ILE A 110 -43.34 19.08 -31.11
CA ILE A 110 -43.46 20.04 -29.98
C ILE A 110 -42.43 19.77 -28.86
N GLY A 111 -41.50 20.66 -28.48
CA GLY A 111 -41.19 22.04 -28.89
C GLY A 111 -40.39 22.77 -27.77
N CYS A 112 -39.31 23.46 -28.17
CA CYS A 112 -38.55 24.55 -27.50
C CYS A 112 -37.89 24.29 -26.12
N GLY A 113 -36.64 24.69 -25.83
CA GLY A 113 -35.64 25.49 -26.54
C GLY A 113 -34.96 26.48 -25.57
N PHE A 114 -33.63 26.49 -25.49
CA PHE A 114 -32.79 27.69 -25.27
C PHE A 114 -31.33 27.35 -25.60
N GLY A 115 -30.72 28.14 -26.47
CA GLY A 115 -29.37 27.94 -27.02
C GLY A 115 -28.32 28.90 -26.46
N VAL A 116 -27.05 28.53 -26.65
CA VAL A 116 -25.88 29.41 -26.60
C VAL A 116 -24.97 29.03 -27.77
N ALA A 117 -24.62 30.03 -28.59
CA ALA A 117 -23.83 29.89 -29.80
C ALA A 117 -22.33 29.93 -29.51
N VAL A 118 -21.55 29.07 -30.16
CA VAL A 118 -20.09 29.19 -30.31
C VAL A 118 -19.72 28.98 -31.77
N ALA A 119 -19.09 29.99 -32.36
CA ALA A 119 -18.70 30.04 -33.77
C ALA A 119 -17.45 29.17 -34.04
N LEU A 120 -17.50 28.41 -35.14
CA LEU A 120 -16.38 27.64 -35.71
C LEU A 120 -15.97 28.28 -37.05
N PRO A 121 -14.66 28.48 -37.33
CA PRO A 121 -14.23 29.04 -38.61
C PRO A 121 -14.31 28.00 -39.73
N THR A 122 -15.02 28.36 -40.79
CA THR A 122 -15.13 27.64 -42.06
C THR A 122 -13.86 27.74 -42.89
N ALA A 123 -13.44 26.61 -43.46
CA ALA A 123 -12.36 26.48 -44.43
C ALA A 123 -12.66 27.29 -45.71
N ARG A 124 -11.72 28.16 -46.11
CA ARG A 124 -11.72 28.83 -47.42
C ARG A 124 -10.82 28.08 -48.40
N SER A 125 -11.43 27.60 -49.48
CA SER A 125 -10.80 27.14 -50.71
C SER A 125 -9.98 28.25 -51.38
N ARG A 126 -8.74 27.95 -51.80
CA ARG A 126 -7.94 28.80 -52.68
C ARG A 126 -7.98 28.25 -54.12
N PRO A 127 -8.10 29.10 -55.16
CA PRO A 127 -8.17 28.66 -56.54
C PRO A 127 -6.80 28.32 -57.13
N MET A 128 -6.80 27.29 -57.98
CA MET A 128 -5.68 26.76 -58.74
C MET A 128 -5.42 27.66 -59.97
N LYS A 129 -4.24 28.28 -60.06
CA LYS A 129 -3.80 28.98 -61.28
C LYS A 129 -3.12 27.99 -62.23
N MET A 130 -3.78 27.73 -63.36
CA MET A 130 -3.15 27.15 -64.55
C MET A 130 -2.09 28.10 -65.08
N ARG A 131 -0.87 27.59 -65.33
CA ARG A 131 0.10 28.24 -66.20
C ARG A 131 0.61 27.21 -67.21
N SER A 132 0.20 27.41 -68.45
CA SER A 132 0.76 26.78 -69.63
C SER A 132 2.11 27.42 -69.93
N THR A 133 3.14 26.59 -70.15
CA THR A 133 4.31 26.97 -70.97
C THR A 133 4.92 25.71 -71.57
N ALA A 134 4.71 25.61 -72.88
CA ALA A 134 5.60 25.16 -73.95
C ALA A 134 6.70 24.12 -73.65
N THR A 135 6.58 23.05 -74.43
CA THR A 135 7.56 22.04 -74.82
C THR A 135 8.87 22.65 -75.31
N THR A 136 9.99 22.20 -74.76
CA THR A 136 11.28 22.16 -75.47
C THR A 136 11.90 20.80 -75.25
N THR A 137 11.97 20.04 -76.33
CA THR A 137 12.62 18.74 -76.46
C THR A 137 14.13 18.94 -76.39
N THR A 138 14.78 18.37 -75.38
CA THR A 138 16.22 18.14 -75.40
C THR A 138 16.48 16.68 -75.06
N ASP A 139 16.95 15.97 -76.08
CA ASP A 139 17.46 14.62 -76.04
C ASP A 139 18.68 14.56 -75.10
N GLN A 140 18.55 13.83 -73.99
CA GLN A 140 19.68 13.29 -73.27
C GLN A 140 19.42 11.82 -72.96
N ARG A 141 20.08 10.97 -73.76
CA ARG A 141 20.39 9.58 -73.43
C ARG A 141 20.83 9.46 -71.98
N ARG A 142 19.94 8.96 -71.13
CA ARG A 142 20.27 8.48 -69.79
C ARG A 142 20.28 6.97 -69.83
N THR A 143 21.45 6.41 -69.59
CA THR A 143 21.71 5.00 -69.35
C THR A 143 20.68 4.42 -68.37
N MET A 144 19.99 3.35 -68.79
CA MET A 144 19.14 2.57 -67.89
C MET A 144 20.03 1.88 -66.84
N GLY A 145 20.15 2.49 -65.67
CA GLY A 145 20.51 1.76 -64.45
C GLY A 145 19.34 0.89 -64.00
N PRO A 146 19.59 -0.29 -63.39
CA PRO A 146 18.52 -1.20 -63.00
C PRO A 146 17.56 -0.51 -62.04
N SER A 147 16.26 -0.61 -62.33
CA SER A 147 15.22 -0.05 -61.47
C SER A 147 15.38 -0.64 -60.06
N VAL A 148 15.76 0.19 -59.09
CA VAL A 148 15.67 -0.16 -57.68
C VAL A 148 14.18 -0.31 -57.39
N ARG A 149 13.70 -1.56 -57.36
CA ARG A 149 12.36 -1.87 -56.85
C ARG A 149 12.32 -1.32 -55.43
N ASN A 150 11.52 -0.28 -55.20
CA ASN A 150 11.12 0.13 -53.87
C ASN A 150 10.31 -1.01 -53.24
N VAL A 151 11.02 -1.98 -52.66
CA VAL A 151 10.43 -3.00 -51.79
C VAL A 151 9.82 -2.23 -50.63
N ARG A 152 8.48 -2.15 -50.60
CA ARG A 152 7.73 -1.56 -49.49
C ARG A 152 8.20 -2.21 -48.19
N GLN A 153 8.97 -1.49 -47.37
CA GLN A 153 9.46 -1.92 -46.05
C GLN A 153 8.34 -2.06 -44.98
N ASN A 154 7.07 -2.16 -45.41
CA ASN A 154 5.92 -2.26 -44.51
C ASN A 154 5.95 -3.53 -43.65
N GLY A 155 6.56 -4.62 -44.15
CA GLY A 155 6.70 -5.89 -43.42
C GLY A 155 7.54 -5.80 -42.15
N ALA A 156 8.60 -4.98 -42.16
CA ALA A 156 9.48 -4.80 -41.00
C ALA A 156 8.80 -3.96 -39.90
N VAL A 157 8.02 -2.95 -40.29
CA VAL A 157 7.22 -2.12 -39.36
C VAL A 157 6.15 -2.97 -38.68
N THR A 158 5.42 -3.81 -39.43
CA THR A 158 4.40 -4.72 -38.86
C THR A 158 4.99 -5.78 -37.93
N ALA A 159 6.17 -6.34 -38.27
CA ALA A 159 6.83 -7.33 -37.42
C ALA A 159 7.35 -6.73 -36.10
N SER A 160 7.83 -5.48 -36.13
CA SER A 160 8.28 -4.75 -34.95
C SER A 160 7.12 -4.42 -33.99
N THR A 161 5.98 -4.00 -34.52
CA THR A 161 4.77 -3.72 -33.75
C THR A 161 4.20 -4.99 -33.13
N ARG A 162 4.11 -6.09 -33.90
CA ARG A 162 3.64 -7.39 -33.41
C ARG A 162 4.51 -7.90 -32.26
N ARG A 163 5.83 -7.79 -32.38
CA ARG A 163 6.78 -8.19 -31.33
C ARG A 163 6.63 -7.35 -30.06
N ARG A 164 6.37 -6.05 -30.20
CA ARG A 164 6.11 -5.16 -29.06
C ARG A 164 4.82 -5.51 -28.33
N LEU A 165 3.75 -5.81 -29.08
CA LEU A 165 2.48 -6.27 -28.51
C LEU A 165 2.64 -7.60 -27.77
N LEU A 166 3.41 -8.54 -28.32
CA LEU A 166 3.72 -9.81 -27.66
C LEU A 166 4.43 -9.60 -26.31
N TRP A 167 5.41 -8.68 -26.24
CA TRP A 167 6.08 -8.39 -24.97
C TRP A 167 5.16 -7.77 -23.93
N TRP A 168 4.24 -6.90 -24.34
CA TRP A 168 3.23 -6.35 -23.43
C TRP A 168 2.20 -7.40 -22.99
N ALA A 169 1.73 -8.26 -23.89
CA ALA A 169 0.85 -9.36 -23.54
C ALA A 169 1.50 -10.31 -22.53
N LEU A 170 2.76 -10.68 -22.75
CA LEU A 170 3.53 -11.49 -21.82
C LEU A 170 3.75 -10.77 -20.48
N ALA A 171 4.07 -9.47 -20.50
CA ALA A 171 4.20 -8.67 -19.29
C ALA A 171 2.91 -8.64 -18.46
N ILE A 172 1.76 -8.44 -19.11
CA ILE A 172 0.45 -8.46 -18.46
C ILE A 172 0.17 -9.85 -17.87
N ALA A 173 0.46 -10.93 -18.61
CA ALA A 173 0.29 -12.29 -18.12
C ALA A 173 1.17 -12.58 -16.89
N ILE A 174 2.42 -12.09 -16.88
CA ILE A 174 3.34 -12.21 -15.73
C ILE A 174 2.81 -11.42 -14.53
N ILE A 175 2.36 -10.18 -14.72
CA ILE A 175 1.80 -9.36 -13.64
C ILE A 175 0.54 -10.01 -13.06
N ALA A 176 -0.38 -10.43 -13.94
CA ALA A 176 -1.60 -11.12 -13.53
C ALA A 176 -1.29 -12.42 -12.78
N GLY A 177 -0.42 -13.26 -13.33
CA GLY A 177 0.02 -14.50 -12.69
C GLY A 177 0.74 -14.27 -11.36
N GLY A 178 1.55 -13.21 -11.26
CA GLY A 178 2.27 -12.83 -10.04
C GLY A 178 1.37 -12.26 -8.94
N LEU A 179 0.25 -11.61 -9.31
CA LEU A 179 -0.77 -11.13 -8.37
C LEU A 179 -1.71 -12.25 -7.89
N THR A 180 -1.86 -13.34 -8.66
CA THR A 180 -2.79 -14.43 -8.33
C THR A 180 -2.64 -14.96 -6.90
N PRO A 181 -1.43 -15.28 -6.38
CA PRO A 181 -1.28 -15.76 -5.01
C PRO A 181 -1.74 -14.73 -3.98
N THR A 182 -1.42 -13.46 -4.20
CA THR A 182 -1.84 -12.32 -3.35
C THR A 182 -3.36 -12.17 -3.37
N ILE A 183 -4.00 -12.21 -4.54
CA ILE A 183 -5.45 -12.14 -4.70
C ILE A 183 -6.13 -13.30 -3.97
N LEU A 184 -5.68 -14.54 -4.21
CA LEU A 184 -6.26 -15.72 -3.57
C LEU A 184 -6.16 -15.64 -2.05
N LYS A 185 -4.96 -15.32 -1.53
CA LYS A 185 -4.72 -15.24 -0.09
C LYS A 185 -5.49 -14.09 0.57
N GLN A 186 -5.47 -12.90 -0.03
CA GLN A 186 -5.91 -11.66 0.64
C GLN A 186 -7.35 -11.26 0.31
N LEU A 187 -7.87 -11.60 -0.87
CA LEU A 187 -9.22 -11.19 -1.29
C LEU A 187 -10.23 -12.34 -1.28
N VAL A 188 -9.78 -13.58 -1.51
CA VAL A 188 -10.66 -14.75 -1.61
C VAL A 188 -10.69 -15.57 -0.32
N GLN A 189 -9.51 -15.92 0.22
CA GLN A 189 -9.36 -16.79 1.40
C GLN A 189 -9.29 -16.04 2.72
N ALA A 190 -9.08 -14.71 2.70
CA ALA A 190 -8.97 -13.94 3.91
C ALA A 190 -10.27 -13.96 4.70
N THR A 191 -10.15 -14.13 6.01
CA THR A 191 -11.29 -14.07 6.92
C THR A 191 -11.82 -12.63 6.99
N PRO A 192 -13.12 -12.44 7.29
CA PRO A 192 -13.70 -11.11 7.44
C PRO A 192 -12.91 -10.22 8.42
N GLN A 193 -12.28 -10.81 9.43
CA GLN A 193 -11.47 -10.13 10.46
C GLN A 193 -10.22 -9.45 9.90
N HIS A 194 -9.70 -9.89 8.76
CA HIS A 194 -8.45 -9.37 8.17
C HIS A 194 -8.62 -8.82 6.76
N TRP A 195 -9.83 -8.83 6.22
CA TRP A 195 -10.10 -8.40 4.85
C TRP A 195 -10.17 -6.87 4.77
N GLN A 196 -9.16 -6.25 4.15
CA GLN A 196 -9.13 -4.82 3.81
C GLN A 196 -9.45 -3.90 5.02
N VAL A 197 -8.83 -4.15 6.16
CA VAL A 197 -9.22 -3.53 7.44
C VAL A 197 -8.99 -2.02 7.48
N ASP A 198 -7.96 -1.50 6.83
CA ASP A 198 -7.70 -0.07 6.79
C ASP A 198 -8.62 0.64 5.80
N LEU A 199 -8.95 -0.01 4.68
CA LEU A 199 -10.01 0.47 3.80
C LEU A 199 -11.37 0.52 4.49
N SER A 200 -11.64 -0.42 5.41
CA SER A 200 -12.85 -0.39 6.25
C SER A 200 -12.89 0.87 7.13
N VAL A 201 -11.75 1.25 7.73
CA VAL A 201 -11.60 2.48 8.51
C VAL A 201 -11.92 3.71 7.65
N TYR A 202 -11.36 3.79 6.44
CA TYR A 202 -11.64 4.90 5.52
C TYR A 202 -13.12 4.96 5.18
N ARG A 203 -13.70 3.82 4.78
CA ARG A 203 -15.13 3.72 4.48
C ARG A 203 -15.99 4.18 5.66
N GLN A 204 -15.66 3.77 6.88
CA GLN A 204 -16.42 4.15 8.07
C GLN A 204 -16.31 5.65 8.38
N ALA A 205 -15.17 6.28 8.09
CA ALA A 205 -15.05 7.74 8.18
C ALA A 205 -16.01 8.44 7.20
N GLY A 206 -16.12 7.95 5.97
CA GLY A 206 -17.11 8.41 4.99
C GLY A 206 -18.56 8.21 5.46
N VAL A 207 -18.87 7.04 6.03
CA VAL A 207 -20.21 6.76 6.61
C VAL A 207 -20.48 7.70 7.79
N SER A 208 -19.48 7.98 8.62
CA SER A 208 -19.61 8.90 9.76
C SER A 208 -19.93 10.32 9.30
N ASN A 209 -19.30 10.80 8.23
CA ASN A 209 -19.65 12.09 7.62
C ASN A 209 -21.11 12.11 7.13
N LEU A 210 -21.56 11.05 6.44
CA LEU A 210 -22.94 10.97 5.92
C LEU A 210 -24.00 10.84 7.03
N ARG A 211 -23.66 10.25 8.17
CA ARG A 211 -24.59 10.00 9.29
C ARG A 211 -24.45 10.99 10.44
N GLY A 212 -23.57 11.99 10.32
CA GLY A 212 -23.28 12.93 11.41
C GLY A 212 -22.65 12.29 12.65
N ARG A 213 -21.95 11.15 12.52
CA ARG A 213 -21.23 10.51 13.64
C ARG A 213 -19.86 11.16 13.82
N ALA A 214 -19.39 11.23 15.06
CA ALA A 214 -18.03 11.70 15.35
C ALA A 214 -16.99 10.77 14.69
N VAL A 215 -16.22 11.32 13.75
CA VAL A 215 -15.28 10.55 12.92
C VAL A 215 -14.14 9.94 13.76
N TYR A 216 -13.66 10.69 14.75
CA TYR A 216 -12.49 10.30 15.55
C TYR A 216 -12.81 9.43 16.77
N ASP A 217 -14.08 9.37 17.18
CA ASP A 217 -14.54 8.53 18.30
C ASP A 217 -15.03 7.17 17.82
N TYR A 218 -15.36 7.05 16.53
CA TYR A 218 -15.85 5.81 15.95
C TYR A 218 -14.71 4.82 15.65
N LEU A 219 -14.81 3.63 16.23
CA LEU A 219 -13.90 2.52 15.97
C LEU A 219 -14.47 1.58 14.90
N ALA A 220 -13.74 1.42 13.81
CA ALA A 220 -14.20 0.65 12.66
C ALA A 220 -14.08 -0.86 12.91
N PRO A 221 -15.17 -1.63 12.74
CA PRO A 221 -15.10 -3.09 12.80
C PRO A 221 -14.29 -3.65 11.61
N PRO A 222 -13.72 -4.86 11.72
CA PRO A 222 -13.86 -5.81 12.83
C PRO A 222 -12.79 -5.69 13.92
N GLN A 223 -11.72 -4.91 13.68
CA GLN A 223 -10.59 -4.78 14.61
C GLN A 223 -10.68 -3.55 15.52
N SER A 224 -11.78 -2.80 15.46
CA SER A 224 -12.01 -1.59 16.26
C SER A 224 -10.91 -0.55 16.08
N LEU A 225 -10.50 -0.32 14.83
CA LEU A 225 -9.43 0.62 14.50
C LEU A 225 -9.98 2.05 14.36
N PRO A 226 -9.30 3.06 14.92
CA PRO A 226 -9.73 4.45 14.78
C PRO A 226 -9.33 5.05 13.44
N PHE A 227 -10.04 6.11 13.04
CA PHE A 227 -9.58 7.00 11.97
C PHE A 227 -8.49 7.95 12.50
N THR A 228 -7.41 8.12 11.72
CA THR A 228 -6.16 8.76 12.18
C THR A 228 -5.67 9.88 11.25
N TYR A 229 -6.39 10.16 10.17
CA TYR A 229 -5.97 11.12 9.16
C TYR A 229 -6.68 12.47 9.33
N PRO A 230 -6.18 13.56 8.71
CA PRO A 230 -6.85 14.85 8.77
C PRO A 230 -8.28 14.80 8.21
N PRO A 231 -9.16 15.74 8.62
CA PRO A 231 -10.58 15.72 8.27
C PRO A 231 -10.85 15.70 6.77
N PHE A 232 -9.99 16.33 5.96
CA PHE A 232 -10.14 16.29 4.50
C PHE A 232 -10.14 14.86 3.93
N ALA A 233 -9.36 13.95 4.52
CA ALA A 233 -9.33 12.55 4.07
C ALA A 233 -10.65 11.81 4.34
N SER A 234 -11.39 12.16 5.40
CA SER A 234 -12.70 11.52 5.65
C SER A 234 -13.73 11.96 4.61
N ILE A 235 -13.63 13.18 4.09
CA ILE A 235 -14.47 13.68 2.99
C ILE A 235 -14.20 12.88 1.72
N LEU A 236 -12.91 12.68 1.38
CA LEU A 236 -12.52 11.85 0.23
C LEU A 236 -12.96 10.39 0.35
N ALA A 237 -13.26 9.92 1.57
CA ALA A 237 -13.74 8.56 1.81
C ALA A 237 -15.27 8.41 1.65
N ILE A 238 -16.03 9.49 1.42
CA ILE A 238 -17.49 9.43 1.20
C ILE A 238 -17.87 8.49 0.04
N PRO A 239 -17.19 8.49 -1.14
CA PRO A 239 -17.48 7.53 -2.20
C PRO A 239 -17.36 6.06 -1.77
N LEU A 240 -16.47 5.75 -0.83
CA LEU A 240 -16.33 4.38 -0.30
C LEU A 240 -17.54 3.96 0.54
N ALA A 241 -18.23 4.92 1.17
CA ALA A 241 -19.40 4.68 2.01
C ALA A 241 -20.61 4.22 1.20
N ILE A 242 -20.77 4.76 -0.02
CA ILE A 242 -21.95 4.52 -0.87
C ILE A 242 -21.83 3.27 -1.76
N VAL A 243 -20.62 2.73 -1.93
CA VAL A 243 -20.38 1.50 -2.69
C VAL A 243 -20.37 0.28 -1.76
N PRO A 244 -20.86 -0.90 -2.20
CA PRO A 244 -20.72 -2.14 -1.44
C PRO A 244 -19.25 -2.41 -1.08
N PHE A 245 -18.97 -2.73 0.18
CA PHE A 245 -17.59 -2.82 0.68
C PHE A 245 -16.73 -3.83 -0.09
N LYS A 246 -17.31 -4.96 -0.51
CA LYS A 246 -16.63 -5.95 -1.37
C LYS A 246 -16.17 -5.34 -2.69
N VAL A 247 -17.03 -4.58 -3.36
CA VAL A 247 -16.71 -3.92 -4.64
C VAL A 247 -15.62 -2.87 -4.41
N ALA A 248 -15.74 -2.05 -3.36
CA ALA A 248 -14.73 -1.06 -3.01
C ALA A 248 -13.35 -1.71 -2.78
N GLY A 249 -13.27 -2.83 -2.05
CA GLY A 249 -12.01 -3.54 -1.81
C GLY A 249 -11.37 -4.12 -3.07
N TRP A 250 -12.15 -4.74 -3.96
CA TRP A 250 -11.62 -5.23 -5.24
C TRP A 250 -11.11 -4.09 -6.13
N CYS A 251 -11.90 -3.01 -6.25
CA CYS A 251 -11.48 -1.83 -7.02
C CYS A 251 -10.22 -1.20 -6.43
N TRP A 252 -10.18 -1.01 -5.10
CA TRP A 252 -9.04 -0.43 -4.41
C TRP A 252 -7.77 -1.26 -4.64
N PHE A 253 -7.84 -2.58 -4.46
CA PHE A 253 -6.72 -3.49 -4.67
C PHE A 253 -6.12 -3.35 -6.08
N PHE A 254 -6.95 -3.37 -7.13
CA PHE A 254 -6.45 -3.28 -8.50
C PHE A 254 -5.89 -1.90 -8.85
N VAL A 255 -6.51 -0.84 -8.33
CA VAL A 255 -6.03 0.54 -8.53
C VAL A 255 -4.71 0.75 -7.78
N GLN A 256 -4.57 0.20 -6.56
CA GLN A 256 -3.34 0.23 -5.79
C GLN A 256 -2.24 -0.59 -6.47
N ALA A 257 -2.53 -1.82 -6.92
CA ALA A 257 -1.57 -2.63 -7.67
C ALA A 257 -1.09 -1.93 -8.96
N ALA A 258 -1.97 -1.17 -9.63
CA ALA A 258 -1.57 -0.36 -10.78
C ALA A 258 -0.65 0.82 -10.38
N ALA A 259 -0.89 1.44 -9.22
CA ALA A 259 0.01 2.45 -8.67
C ALA A 259 1.39 1.85 -8.34
N ASP A 260 1.42 0.67 -7.71
CA ASP A 260 2.65 -0.06 -7.39
C ASP A 260 3.44 -0.44 -8.65
N VAL A 261 2.77 -0.87 -9.72
CA VAL A 261 3.41 -1.11 -11.04
C VAL A 261 4.06 0.17 -11.57
N ALA A 262 3.37 1.32 -11.44
CA ALA A 262 3.92 2.60 -11.88
C ALA A 262 5.15 3.00 -11.03
N ILE A 263 5.08 2.83 -9.71
CA ILE A 263 6.18 3.08 -8.76
C ILE A 263 7.39 2.20 -9.11
N ALA A 264 7.19 0.90 -9.29
CA ALA A 264 8.22 -0.04 -9.71
C ALA A 264 8.84 0.38 -11.06
N GLY A 265 8.01 0.80 -12.03
CA GLY A 265 8.48 1.29 -13.31
C GLY A 265 9.37 2.52 -13.22
N TYR A 266 9.05 3.47 -12.33
CA TYR A 266 9.91 4.61 -12.03
C TYR A 266 11.19 4.19 -11.31
N ALA A 267 11.11 3.28 -10.34
CA ALA A 267 12.23 2.77 -9.58
C ALA A 267 13.29 2.12 -10.49
N VAL A 268 12.85 1.32 -11.47
CA VAL A 268 13.75 0.59 -12.39
C VAL A 268 13.88 1.26 -13.77
N ARG A 269 13.52 2.54 -13.92
CA ARG A 269 13.57 3.28 -15.20
C ARG A 269 14.91 3.14 -15.95
N PRO A 270 16.10 3.16 -15.30
CA PRO A 270 17.37 2.91 -15.99
C PRO A 270 17.47 1.50 -16.63
N LEU A 271 16.90 0.47 -15.99
CA LEU A 271 16.84 -0.89 -16.55
C LEU A 271 15.85 -0.97 -17.71
N LEU A 272 14.69 -0.32 -17.60
CA LEU A 272 13.71 -0.27 -18.69
C LEU A 272 14.33 0.33 -19.96
N ARG A 273 15.05 1.45 -19.82
CA ARG A 273 15.78 2.09 -20.93
C ARG A 273 16.82 1.15 -21.55
N ARG A 274 17.55 0.39 -20.73
CA ARG A 274 18.55 -0.58 -21.20
C ARG A 274 17.94 -1.81 -21.87
N ALA A 275 16.77 -2.25 -21.44
CA ALA A 275 16.10 -3.44 -21.95
C ALA A 275 15.50 -3.27 -23.35
N GLY A 276 15.32 -2.02 -23.82
CA GLY A 276 14.83 -1.71 -25.16
C GLY A 276 13.46 -2.35 -25.41
N PRO A 277 13.27 -3.15 -26.48
CA PRO A 277 12.00 -3.82 -26.77
C PRO A 277 11.48 -4.75 -25.66
N ARG A 278 12.37 -5.24 -24.78
CA ARG A 278 12.02 -6.13 -23.66
C ARG A 278 11.67 -5.37 -22.37
N ALA A 279 11.62 -4.04 -22.40
CA ALA A 279 11.23 -3.22 -21.26
C ALA A 279 9.92 -3.67 -20.57
N PRO A 280 8.86 -4.13 -21.28
CA PRO A 280 7.66 -4.64 -20.64
C PRO A 280 7.92 -5.81 -19.69
N LEU A 281 8.84 -6.72 -20.04
CA LEU A 281 9.18 -7.86 -19.18
C LEU A 281 9.94 -7.44 -17.93
N VAL A 282 10.86 -6.49 -18.07
CA VAL A 282 11.59 -5.94 -16.91
C VAL A 282 10.63 -5.21 -15.96
N LEU A 283 9.66 -4.48 -16.50
CA LEU A 283 8.59 -3.87 -15.71
C LEU A 283 7.77 -4.94 -14.99
N ALA A 284 7.35 -5.99 -15.69
CA ALA A 284 6.56 -7.07 -15.11
C ALA A 284 7.31 -7.78 -13.96
N VAL A 285 8.59 -8.11 -14.16
CA VAL A 285 9.42 -8.72 -13.11
C VAL A 285 9.60 -7.77 -11.92
N ALA A 286 9.84 -6.48 -12.16
CA ALA A 286 10.00 -5.50 -11.09
C ALA A 286 8.70 -5.30 -10.30
N ALA A 287 7.55 -5.24 -10.98
CA ALA A 287 6.24 -5.11 -10.35
C ALA A 287 5.87 -6.35 -9.53
N VAL A 288 6.07 -7.54 -10.10
CA VAL A 288 5.85 -8.79 -9.36
C VAL A 288 6.75 -8.82 -8.13
N ALA A 289 8.06 -8.54 -8.27
CA ALA A 289 8.96 -8.48 -7.14
C ALA A 289 8.49 -7.48 -6.07
N SER A 290 8.01 -6.29 -6.44
CA SER A 290 7.50 -5.32 -5.46
C SER A 290 6.29 -5.83 -4.69
N PHE A 291 5.34 -6.55 -5.31
CA PHE A 291 4.15 -7.06 -4.62
C PHE A 291 4.44 -8.03 -3.47
N TYR A 292 5.63 -8.65 -3.46
CA TYR A 292 6.06 -9.57 -2.40
C TYR A 292 6.95 -8.92 -1.35
N LEU A 293 7.38 -7.67 -1.53
CA LEU A 293 7.98 -6.92 -0.42
C LEU A 293 6.90 -6.73 0.65
N LEU A 294 7.22 -7.09 1.90
CA LEU A 294 6.23 -7.08 2.98
C LEU A 294 5.51 -5.73 3.14
N PRO A 295 6.18 -4.56 3.05
CA PRO A 295 5.48 -3.26 3.08
C PRO A 295 4.40 -3.10 2.01
N VAL A 296 4.72 -3.48 0.76
CA VAL A 296 3.78 -3.40 -0.37
C VAL A 296 2.66 -4.44 -0.19
N ASN A 297 3.03 -5.65 0.22
CA ASN A 297 2.09 -6.74 0.43
C ASN A 297 1.07 -6.42 1.52
N ASP A 298 1.50 -5.84 2.64
CA ASP A 298 0.64 -5.36 3.71
C ASP A 298 -0.21 -4.17 3.24
N GLY A 299 0.36 -3.27 2.44
CA GLY A 299 -0.38 -2.18 1.81
C GLY A 299 -1.57 -2.69 0.98
N LEU A 300 -1.34 -3.68 0.13
CA LEU A 300 -2.37 -4.34 -0.68
C LEU A 300 -3.37 -5.11 0.19
N ARG A 301 -2.88 -5.80 1.24
CA ARG A 301 -3.68 -6.62 2.16
C ARG A 301 -4.70 -5.78 2.92
N PHE A 302 -4.28 -4.63 3.42
CA PHE A 302 -5.10 -3.79 4.28
C PHE A 302 -5.89 -2.71 3.51
N GLY A 303 -5.50 -2.43 2.27
CA GLY A 303 -6.12 -1.38 1.46
C GLY A 303 -5.64 0.01 1.85
N GLN A 304 -4.32 0.15 1.99
CA GLN A 304 -3.68 1.40 2.41
C GLN A 304 -3.65 2.45 1.30
N VAL A 305 -3.63 3.72 1.71
CA VAL A 305 -3.54 4.87 0.80
C VAL A 305 -2.09 5.20 0.38
N ASP A 306 -1.10 4.63 1.06
CA ASP A 306 0.30 5.06 0.98
C ASP A 306 0.90 5.03 -0.42
N ALA A 307 0.62 3.98 -1.21
CA ALA A 307 1.08 3.88 -2.59
C ALA A 307 0.60 5.04 -3.47
N PHE A 308 -0.63 5.53 -3.25
CA PHE A 308 -1.17 6.68 -3.98
C PHE A 308 -0.45 7.97 -3.60
N LEU A 309 -0.17 8.16 -2.32
CA LEU A 309 0.55 9.34 -1.82
C LEU A 309 2.01 9.34 -2.29
N LEU A 310 2.66 8.17 -2.23
CA LEU A 310 4.00 7.96 -2.78
C LEU A 310 4.03 8.31 -4.26
N LEU A 311 3.12 7.74 -5.06
CA LEU A 311 3.04 8.01 -6.49
C LEU A 311 2.74 9.50 -6.76
N ALA A 312 1.85 10.13 -5.99
CA ALA A 312 1.56 11.56 -6.12
C ALA A 312 2.81 12.43 -5.86
N CYS A 313 3.54 12.19 -4.78
CA CYS A 313 4.80 12.89 -4.48
C CYS A 313 5.87 12.65 -5.55
N LEU A 314 5.98 11.40 -6.02
CA LEU A 314 6.91 11.02 -7.08
C LEU A 314 6.59 11.74 -8.39
N LEU A 315 5.32 11.77 -8.80
CA LEU A 315 4.87 12.45 -10.01
C LEU A 315 5.04 13.98 -9.90
N ASP A 316 4.81 14.54 -8.73
CA ASP A 316 5.00 15.98 -8.46
C ASP A 316 6.46 16.39 -8.63
N LEU A 317 7.40 15.60 -8.12
CA LEU A 317 8.82 15.91 -8.26
C LEU A 317 9.37 15.50 -9.63
N HIS A 318 8.89 14.40 -10.21
CA HIS A 318 9.37 13.87 -11.49
C HIS A 318 8.84 14.62 -12.70
N ARG A 319 7.63 15.18 -12.62
CA ARG A 319 7.04 16.07 -13.63
C ARG A 319 6.88 15.45 -15.03
N PRO A 320 6.20 14.30 -15.19
CA PRO A 320 5.88 13.83 -16.54
C PRO A 320 5.00 14.86 -17.29
N PRO A 321 5.02 14.90 -18.65
CA PRO A 321 4.40 15.98 -19.42
C PRO A 321 2.92 16.27 -19.10
N TRP A 322 2.16 15.24 -18.77
CA TRP A 322 0.74 15.35 -18.42
C TRP A 322 0.50 15.96 -17.02
N ILE A 323 1.47 15.86 -16.10
CA ILE A 323 1.48 16.54 -14.79
C ILE A 323 2.14 17.92 -14.89
N ALA A 324 3.01 18.15 -15.87
CA ALA A 324 3.84 19.35 -15.97
C ALA A 324 3.03 20.67 -16.04
N ARG A 325 1.73 20.62 -16.34
CA ARG A 325 0.81 21.76 -16.33
C ARG A 325 0.35 22.17 -14.92
N LEU A 326 0.26 21.23 -13.98
CA LEU A 326 -0.08 21.53 -12.59
C LEU A 326 1.12 22.21 -11.92
N PRO A 327 0.95 23.26 -11.09
CA PRO A 327 2.08 23.82 -10.36
C PRO A 327 2.78 22.74 -9.51
N GLN A 328 4.10 22.68 -9.58
CA GLN A 328 4.88 21.76 -8.75
C GLN A 328 4.67 22.10 -7.27
N GLY A 329 4.46 21.08 -6.44
CA GLY A 329 4.14 21.18 -5.03
C GLY A 329 2.68 20.84 -4.72
N VAL A 330 1.76 21.03 -5.68
CA VAL A 330 0.32 20.86 -5.43
C VAL A 330 -0.03 19.44 -5.00
N LEU A 331 0.49 18.41 -5.69
CA LEU A 331 0.17 17.03 -5.32
C LEU A 331 0.79 16.65 -3.98
N ILE A 332 1.97 17.18 -3.65
CA ILE A 332 2.59 17.02 -2.33
C ILE A 332 1.68 17.64 -1.26
N GLY A 333 1.23 18.88 -1.46
CA GLY A 333 0.38 19.58 -0.51
C GLY A 333 -0.96 18.89 -0.27
N VAL A 334 -1.64 18.47 -1.34
CA VAL A 334 -2.87 17.68 -1.24
C VAL A 334 -2.60 16.36 -0.51
N SER A 335 -1.50 15.67 -0.81
CA SER A 335 -1.13 14.43 -0.13
C SER A 335 -0.88 14.65 1.37
N THR A 336 -0.23 15.76 1.75
CA THR A 336 -0.04 16.17 3.15
C THR A 336 -1.36 16.40 3.88
N ALA A 337 -2.37 16.95 3.21
CA ALA A 337 -3.69 17.12 3.81
C ALA A 337 -4.51 15.83 3.87
N ILE A 338 -4.16 14.80 3.08
CA ILE A 338 -4.76 13.47 3.17
C ILE A 338 -4.13 12.65 4.30
N LYS A 339 -2.82 12.70 4.45
CA LYS A 339 -2.05 12.05 5.52
C LYS A 339 -0.87 12.97 5.80
N LEU A 340 -0.54 13.28 7.05
CA LEU A 340 0.48 14.31 7.33
C LEU A 340 1.90 13.92 6.88
N THR A 341 2.17 12.64 6.67
CA THR A 341 3.51 12.10 6.38
C THR A 341 4.20 12.72 5.15
N PRO A 342 3.55 12.98 4.00
CA PRO A 342 4.17 13.66 2.86
C PRO A 342 4.58 15.10 3.15
N GLY A 343 4.19 15.69 4.29
CA GLY A 343 4.67 17.01 4.72
C GLY A 343 6.20 17.10 4.79
N MET A 344 6.91 15.98 4.99
CA MET A 344 8.37 15.94 4.92
C MET A 344 8.93 16.36 3.55
N PHE A 345 8.17 16.14 2.47
CA PHE A 345 8.56 16.64 1.14
C PHE A 345 8.50 18.17 1.07
N ILE A 346 7.58 18.82 1.77
CA ILE A 346 7.55 20.29 1.88
C ILE A 346 8.82 20.77 2.58
N VAL A 347 9.22 20.13 3.68
CA VAL A 347 10.49 20.42 4.36
C VAL A 347 11.66 20.26 3.40
N GLN A 348 11.70 19.18 2.61
CA GLN A 348 12.75 18.99 1.61
C GLN A 348 12.76 20.09 0.53
N LEU A 349 11.59 20.55 0.06
CA LEU A 349 11.50 21.67 -0.88
C LEU A 349 12.10 22.96 -0.28
N LEU A 350 11.86 23.22 1.02
CA LEU A 350 12.46 24.35 1.73
C LEU A 350 13.99 24.18 1.88
N VAL A 351 14.45 23.00 2.30
CA VAL A 351 15.88 22.66 2.43
C VAL A 351 16.62 22.82 1.11
N THR A 352 15.98 22.50 -0.02
CA THR A 352 16.53 22.66 -1.38
C THR A 352 16.30 24.05 -1.98
N ARG A 353 15.68 24.98 -1.23
CA ARG A 353 15.36 26.36 -1.64
C ARG A 353 14.43 26.44 -2.86
N ARG A 354 13.56 25.44 -3.04
CA ARG A 354 12.55 25.41 -4.10
C ARG A 354 11.32 26.18 -3.67
N TRP A 355 11.50 27.46 -3.35
CA TRP A 355 10.51 28.32 -2.66
C TRP A 355 9.15 28.35 -3.35
N ARG A 356 9.13 28.46 -4.69
CA ARG A 356 7.88 28.46 -5.45
C ARG A 356 7.13 27.13 -5.31
N ALA A 357 7.83 26.00 -5.38
CA ALA A 357 7.20 24.69 -5.20
C ALA A 357 6.73 24.49 -3.75
N ALA A 358 7.53 24.93 -2.77
CA ALA A 358 7.14 24.90 -1.36
C ALA A 358 5.89 25.76 -1.12
N ALA A 359 5.80 26.96 -1.70
CA ALA A 359 4.63 27.82 -1.59
C ALA A 359 3.37 27.17 -2.16
N TRP A 360 3.47 26.53 -3.33
CA TRP A 360 2.34 25.76 -3.89
C TRP A 360 1.95 24.56 -3.03
N ALA A 361 2.92 23.85 -2.45
CA ALA A 361 2.64 22.73 -1.56
C ALA A 361 1.97 23.18 -0.25
N ILE A 362 2.49 24.22 0.39
CA ILE A 362 1.91 24.81 1.60
C ILE A 362 0.52 25.36 1.29
N GLY A 363 0.36 26.11 0.21
CA GLY A 363 -0.92 26.68 -0.20
C GLY A 363 -1.96 25.61 -0.51
N ALA A 364 -1.59 24.54 -1.21
CA ALA A 364 -2.48 23.41 -1.46
C ALA A 364 -2.87 22.69 -0.17
N ALA A 365 -1.90 22.37 0.71
CA ALA A 365 -2.16 21.72 1.99
C ALA A 365 -3.06 22.57 2.90
N ALA A 366 -2.77 23.87 3.02
CA ALA A 366 -3.56 24.81 3.80
C ALA A 366 -4.97 24.99 3.21
N GLY A 367 -5.09 25.12 1.89
CA GLY A 367 -6.37 25.25 1.20
C GLY A 367 -7.26 24.02 1.38
N THR A 368 -6.72 22.81 1.19
CA THR A 368 -7.49 21.56 1.39
C THR A 368 -7.81 21.30 2.85
N THR A 369 -6.90 21.64 3.77
CA THR A 369 -7.16 21.53 5.22
C THR A 369 -8.23 22.54 5.64
N GLY A 370 -8.17 23.78 5.14
CA GLY A 370 -9.16 24.82 5.39
C GLY A 370 -10.53 24.45 4.81
N LEU A 371 -10.57 23.81 3.64
CA LEU A 371 -11.80 23.23 3.10
C LEU A 371 -12.37 22.15 4.02
N GLY A 372 -11.51 21.27 4.56
CA GLY A 372 -11.89 20.29 5.56
C GLY A 372 -12.46 20.93 6.83
N ALA A 373 -11.84 22.02 7.30
CA ALA A 373 -12.31 22.79 8.46
C ALA A 373 -13.64 23.50 8.21
N LEU A 374 -13.86 24.03 7.01
CA LEU A 374 -15.11 24.66 6.63
C LEU A 374 -16.27 23.64 6.53
N LEU A 375 -16.01 22.49 5.93
CA LEU A 375 -17.03 21.45 5.70
C LEU A 375 -17.29 20.59 6.94
N LEU A 376 -16.26 20.36 7.77
CA LEU A 376 -16.34 19.55 8.98
C LEU A 376 -15.65 20.26 10.17
N PRO A 377 -16.25 21.33 10.73
CA PRO A 377 -15.63 22.12 11.80
C PRO A 377 -15.36 21.30 13.06
N SER A 378 -16.36 20.53 13.52
CA SER A 378 -16.26 19.71 14.74
C SER A 378 -15.19 18.62 14.63
N ALA A 379 -15.13 17.92 13.49
CA ALA A 379 -14.10 16.93 13.23
C ALA A 379 -12.70 17.59 13.19
N SER A 380 -12.60 18.82 12.66
CA SER A 380 -11.34 19.55 12.62
C SER A 380 -10.86 19.96 14.00
N PHE A 381 -11.74 20.46 14.87
CA PHE A 381 -11.39 20.71 16.27
C PHE A 381 -10.99 19.43 17.01
N ALA A 382 -11.70 18.32 16.81
CA ALA A 382 -11.34 17.05 17.41
C ALA A 382 -9.95 16.56 16.96
N PHE A 383 -9.65 16.65 15.66
CA PHE A 383 -8.35 16.24 15.09
C PHE A 383 -7.19 17.09 15.63
N TRP A 384 -7.26 18.41 15.40
CA TRP A 384 -6.15 19.32 15.71
C TRP A 384 -6.03 19.63 17.20
N GLY A 385 -7.13 19.57 17.96
CA GLY A 385 -7.17 19.87 19.38
C GLY A 385 -6.87 18.70 20.31
N GLY A 386 -6.65 17.48 19.78
CA GLY A 386 -6.26 16.36 20.63
C GLY A 386 -5.95 15.06 19.90
N ALA A 387 -6.77 14.66 18.91
CA ALA A 387 -6.62 13.35 18.27
C ALA A 387 -5.28 13.14 17.55
N LEU A 388 -4.64 14.21 17.08
CA LEU A 388 -3.29 14.20 16.49
C LEU A 388 -2.18 13.95 17.53
N GLU A 389 -2.32 14.51 18.72
CA GLU A 389 -1.31 14.44 19.79
C GLU A 389 -1.40 13.14 20.57
N ASP A 390 -2.62 12.59 20.72
CA ASP A 390 -2.86 11.35 21.43
C ASP A 390 -2.48 10.12 20.61
N THR A 391 -1.18 9.82 20.61
CA THR A 391 -0.63 8.61 19.97
C THR A 391 -1.08 7.30 20.62
N SER A 392 -1.74 7.32 21.79
CA SER A 392 -2.24 6.09 22.43
C SER A 392 -3.50 5.54 21.75
N ARG A 393 -4.24 6.39 21.03
CA ARG A 393 -5.38 5.98 20.18
C ARG A 393 -4.97 4.94 19.14
N LEU A 394 -3.71 4.92 18.73
CA LEU A 394 -3.18 4.02 17.71
C LEU A 394 -2.91 2.60 18.23
N GLY A 395 -3.18 2.34 19.52
CA GLY A 395 -2.80 1.12 20.21
C GLY A 395 -1.36 1.18 20.75
N PRO A 396 -0.82 0.03 21.22
CA PRO A 396 0.53 -0.02 21.78
C PRO A 396 1.59 0.38 20.75
N ASN A 397 2.27 1.51 21.00
CA ASN A 397 3.28 2.09 20.09
C ASN A 397 4.59 1.30 20.07
N ASP A 398 4.76 0.38 20.98
CA ASP A 398 5.89 -0.55 21.08
C ASP A 398 5.62 -1.88 20.34
N GLY A 399 4.47 -2.01 19.66
CA GLY A 399 4.15 -3.17 18.85
C GLY A 399 5.18 -3.44 17.73
N THR A 400 5.34 -4.71 17.36
CA THR A 400 6.26 -5.18 16.31
C THR A 400 6.04 -4.52 14.97
N SER A 401 4.80 -4.19 14.62
CA SER A 401 4.51 -3.51 13.35
C SER A 401 5.03 -2.06 13.32
N ASN A 402 5.22 -1.39 14.47
CA ASN A 402 5.77 -0.02 14.50
C ASN A 402 7.29 -0.07 14.38
N GLN A 403 7.81 0.27 13.20
CA GLN A 403 9.22 0.26 12.81
C GLN A 403 9.85 1.67 12.76
N SER A 404 9.19 2.67 13.36
CA SER A 404 9.79 3.99 13.57
C SER A 404 10.95 3.96 14.57
N LEU A 405 11.79 4.99 14.59
CA LEU A 405 12.82 5.16 15.63
C LEU A 405 12.22 5.13 17.04
N ARG A 406 11.03 5.72 17.23
CA ARG A 406 10.33 5.73 18.52
C ARG A 406 9.90 4.32 18.91
N GLY A 407 9.24 3.60 18.00
CA GLY A 407 8.83 2.20 18.23
C GLY A 407 10.04 1.32 18.56
N MET A 408 11.14 1.49 17.83
CA MET A 408 12.38 0.77 18.10
C MET A 408 12.94 1.03 19.50
N LEU A 409 13.00 2.31 19.92
CA LEU A 409 13.48 2.69 21.25
C LEU A 409 12.53 2.25 22.38
N LEU A 410 11.21 2.35 22.19
CA LEU A 410 10.24 1.87 23.18
C LEU A 410 10.42 0.38 23.47
N ARG A 411 10.87 -0.39 22.47
CA ARG A 411 11.15 -1.82 22.62
C ARG A 411 12.49 -2.13 23.30
N VAL A 412 13.40 -1.18 23.43
CA VAL A 412 14.76 -1.39 23.96
C VAL A 412 14.99 -0.66 25.29
N GLY A 413 14.37 0.51 25.47
CA GLY A 413 14.60 1.40 26.61
C GLY A 413 15.82 2.32 26.43
N PRO A 414 16.06 3.23 27.41
CA PRO A 414 15.24 3.46 28.61
C PRO A 414 13.91 4.14 28.29
N GLY A 415 12.91 4.00 29.16
CA GLY A 415 11.65 4.73 29.08
C GLY A 415 11.74 6.18 29.60
N GLY A 416 10.58 6.87 29.67
CA GLY A 416 10.47 8.19 30.28
C GLY A 416 11.22 9.32 29.56
N LEU A 417 11.71 10.29 30.33
CA LEU A 417 12.39 11.49 29.80
C LEU A 417 13.66 11.14 29.01
N TRP A 418 14.47 10.20 29.52
CA TRP A 418 15.71 9.78 28.86
C TRP A 418 15.47 9.12 27.51
N GLY A 419 14.49 8.20 27.43
CA GLY A 419 14.08 7.59 26.16
C GLY A 419 13.60 8.62 25.14
N THR A 420 12.82 9.60 25.61
CA THR A 420 12.32 10.70 24.77
C THR A 420 13.45 11.59 24.26
N ALA A 421 14.43 11.93 25.12
CA ALA A 421 15.59 12.72 24.74
C ALA A 421 16.48 11.99 23.72
N ILE A 422 16.76 10.70 23.93
CA ILE A 422 17.51 9.86 22.98
C ILE A 422 16.79 9.81 21.63
N TRP A 423 15.47 9.57 21.65
CA TRP A 423 14.65 9.57 20.44
C TRP A 423 14.75 10.91 19.70
N ALA A 424 14.60 12.04 20.40
CA ALA A 424 14.69 13.36 19.80
C ALA A 424 16.06 13.60 19.14
N VAL A 425 17.16 13.22 19.80
CA VAL A 425 18.51 13.31 19.23
C VAL A 425 18.64 12.46 17.97
N LEU A 426 18.18 11.20 17.99
CA LEU A 426 18.22 10.32 16.83
C LEU A 426 17.39 10.86 15.66
N VAL A 427 16.21 11.45 15.95
CA VAL A 427 15.37 12.11 14.95
C VAL A 427 16.13 13.27 14.31
N VAL A 428 16.75 14.14 15.11
CA VAL A 428 17.56 15.27 14.59
C VAL A 428 18.71 14.78 13.71
N VAL A 429 19.42 13.73 14.13
CA VAL A 429 20.50 13.13 13.33
C VAL A 429 19.97 12.59 12.00
N VAL A 430 18.87 11.84 12.02
CA VAL A 430 18.25 11.29 10.80
C VAL A 430 17.73 12.40 9.88
N LEU A 431 17.15 13.47 10.43
CA LEU A 431 16.73 14.64 9.65
C LEU A 431 17.92 15.30 8.96
N ILE A 432 18.99 15.61 9.70
CA ILE A 432 20.19 16.27 9.15
C ILE A 432 20.84 15.40 8.08
N VAL A 433 21.12 14.13 8.39
CA VAL A 433 21.79 13.21 7.47
C VAL A 433 20.90 12.91 6.28
N GLY A 434 19.66 12.49 6.52
CA GLY A 434 18.75 12.04 5.47
C GLY A 434 18.31 13.16 4.53
N LEU A 435 17.95 14.33 5.04
CA LEU A 435 17.62 15.49 4.19
C LEU A 435 18.87 16.06 3.51
N GLY A 436 20.04 15.97 4.16
CA GLY A 436 21.33 16.29 3.53
C GLY A 436 21.62 15.39 2.33
N LEU A 437 21.40 14.08 2.46
CA LEU A 437 21.53 13.12 1.35
C LEU A 437 20.48 13.38 0.26
N ALA A 438 19.23 13.64 0.62
CA ALA A 438 18.18 13.97 -0.34
C ALA A 438 18.50 15.27 -1.10
N ARG A 439 19.03 16.29 -0.41
CA ARG A 439 19.52 17.53 -1.03
C ARG A 439 20.68 17.26 -2.00
N ALA A 440 21.59 16.35 -1.64
CA ALA A 440 22.67 15.94 -2.54
C ALA A 440 22.16 15.16 -3.76
N ALA A 441 21.09 14.37 -3.62
CA ALA A 441 20.41 13.71 -4.74
C ALA A 441 19.73 14.74 -5.67
N TYR A 442 19.02 15.72 -5.09
CA TYR A 442 18.44 16.84 -5.83
C TYR A 442 19.50 17.62 -6.62
N ALA A 443 20.64 17.96 -6.00
CA ALA A 443 21.74 18.67 -6.67
C ALA A 443 22.30 17.89 -7.88
N ARG A 444 22.19 16.56 -7.87
CA ARG A 444 22.58 15.67 -8.97
C ARG A 444 21.46 15.41 -9.97
N ARG A 445 20.28 16.01 -9.79
CA ARG A 445 19.07 15.76 -10.59
C ARG A 445 18.61 14.29 -10.55
N ASP A 446 18.89 13.59 -9.45
CA ASP A 446 18.38 12.24 -9.21
C ASP A 446 17.10 12.30 -8.38
N THR A 447 15.99 12.58 -9.06
CA THR A 447 14.67 12.74 -8.42
C THR A 447 14.19 11.47 -7.73
N ILE A 448 14.51 10.29 -8.27
CA ILE A 448 14.06 9.02 -7.66
C ILE A 448 14.76 8.83 -6.31
N ALA A 449 16.04 9.15 -6.24
CA ALA A 449 16.79 9.10 -5.00
C ALA A 449 16.39 10.17 -4.00
N GLU A 450 16.09 11.39 -4.46
CA GLU A 450 15.52 12.45 -3.61
C GLU A 450 14.22 11.93 -2.94
N VAL A 451 13.28 11.41 -3.74
CA VAL A 451 12.00 10.90 -3.22
C VAL A 451 12.20 9.72 -2.27
N ALA A 452 13.05 8.76 -2.64
CA ALA A 452 13.32 7.59 -1.82
C ALA A 452 13.91 7.96 -0.45
N LEU A 453 14.86 8.90 -0.42
CA LEU A 453 15.51 9.34 0.82
C LEU A 453 14.56 10.15 1.71
N VAL A 454 13.75 11.03 1.14
CA VAL A 454 12.72 11.77 1.91
C VAL A 454 11.69 10.81 2.50
N GLY A 455 11.23 9.82 1.72
CA GLY A 455 10.33 8.77 2.19
C GLY A 455 10.93 7.97 3.35
N LEU A 456 12.21 7.59 3.25
CA LEU A 456 12.92 6.87 4.30
C LEU A 456 13.07 7.68 5.59
N VAL A 457 13.39 8.98 5.47
CA VAL A 457 13.41 9.91 6.62
C VAL A 457 12.04 9.97 7.26
N THR A 458 10.98 10.12 6.45
CA THR A 458 9.59 10.25 6.92
C THR A 458 9.20 9.07 7.83
N VAL A 459 9.48 7.84 7.40
CA VAL A 459 9.10 6.65 8.18
C VAL A 459 9.96 6.46 9.43
N LEU A 460 11.23 6.88 9.40
CA LEU A 460 12.10 6.77 10.57
C LEU A 460 11.74 7.78 11.67
N VAL A 461 11.41 9.02 11.30
CA VAL A 461 11.18 10.11 12.26
C VAL A 461 9.74 10.21 12.74
N SER A 462 8.78 9.62 12.03
CA SER A 462 7.38 9.54 12.48
C SER A 462 7.30 8.86 13.86
N PRO A 463 6.44 9.33 14.79
CA PRO A 463 6.22 8.65 16.07
C PRO A 463 5.71 7.21 15.92
N VAL A 464 4.99 6.94 14.83
CA VAL A 464 4.47 5.62 14.49
C VAL A 464 4.65 5.39 12.99
N SER A 465 5.34 4.30 12.65
CA SER A 465 5.50 3.85 11.27
C SER A 465 5.24 2.36 11.17
N TRP A 466 4.04 2.00 10.74
CA TRP A 466 3.70 0.61 10.48
C TRP A 466 4.50 0.05 9.31
N ILE A 467 4.59 -1.28 9.20
CA ILE A 467 5.33 -1.96 8.13
C ILE A 467 4.94 -1.44 6.73
N HIS A 468 3.65 -1.27 6.46
CA HIS A 468 3.17 -0.78 5.16
C HIS A 468 3.57 0.67 4.85
N HIS A 469 3.93 1.49 5.84
CA HIS A 469 4.44 2.85 5.58
C HIS A 469 5.79 2.83 4.82
N PHE A 470 6.52 1.72 4.86
CA PHE A 470 7.85 1.57 4.23
C PHE A 470 7.78 1.34 2.71
N ASP A 471 6.64 1.56 2.04
CA ASP A 471 6.48 1.39 0.59
C ASP A 471 7.57 2.09 -0.26
N TRP A 472 8.13 3.18 0.24
CA TRP A 472 9.31 3.89 -0.31
C TRP A 472 10.52 3.00 -0.60
N VAL A 473 10.65 1.82 0.04
CA VAL A 473 11.75 0.88 -0.17
C VAL A 473 11.82 0.38 -1.62
N VAL A 474 10.71 0.37 -2.36
CA VAL A 474 10.70 0.05 -3.80
C VAL A 474 11.63 1.01 -4.56
N LEU A 475 11.56 2.31 -4.25
CA LEU A 475 12.43 3.31 -4.86
C LEU A 475 13.88 3.15 -4.37
N ILE A 476 14.09 2.86 -3.09
CA ILE A 476 15.44 2.61 -2.53
C ILE A 476 16.14 1.47 -3.27
N ILE A 477 15.46 0.34 -3.46
CA ILE A 477 15.98 -0.82 -4.19
C ILE A 477 16.29 -0.43 -5.64
N GLY A 478 15.39 0.30 -6.31
CA GLY A 478 15.60 0.80 -7.68
C GLY A 478 16.83 1.71 -7.80
N VAL A 479 17.02 2.64 -6.88
CA VAL A 479 18.17 3.54 -6.84
C VAL A 479 19.46 2.77 -6.56
N LEU A 480 19.45 1.81 -5.63
CA LEU A 480 20.60 0.97 -5.37
C LEU A 480 21.00 0.18 -6.61
N LEU A 481 20.03 -0.42 -7.29
CA LEU A 481 20.17 -1.23 -8.50
C LEU A 481 20.68 -0.42 -9.70
N GLY A 482 20.13 0.79 -9.91
CA GLY A 482 20.46 1.66 -11.03
C GLY A 482 20.28 0.95 -12.38
N ALA A 483 21.27 1.06 -13.28
CA ALA A 483 21.26 0.36 -14.56
C ALA A 483 21.69 -1.12 -14.50
N GLY A 484 21.88 -1.69 -13.29
CA GLY A 484 22.26 -3.09 -13.10
C GLY A 484 23.61 -3.47 -13.73
N ARG A 485 24.56 -2.53 -13.77
CA ARG A 485 25.91 -2.76 -14.36
C ARG A 485 26.99 -3.09 -13.35
N SER A 486 26.79 -2.71 -12.08
CA SER A 486 27.77 -2.95 -11.02
C SER A 486 27.30 -4.09 -10.12
N ARG A 487 28.12 -5.14 -10.00
CA ARG A 487 27.84 -6.30 -9.14
C ARG A 487 27.56 -5.87 -7.70
N ARG A 488 28.38 -4.96 -7.15
CA ARG A 488 28.18 -4.39 -5.80
C ARG A 488 26.81 -3.72 -5.65
N ARG A 489 26.38 -2.95 -6.66
CA ARG A 489 25.07 -2.27 -6.65
C ARG A 489 23.91 -3.27 -6.65
N VAL A 490 24.02 -4.30 -7.48
CA VAL A 490 23.03 -5.39 -7.57
C VAL A 490 22.96 -6.16 -6.25
N MET A 491 24.11 -6.51 -5.65
CA MET A 491 24.16 -7.20 -4.36
C MET A 491 23.52 -6.37 -3.26
N LEU A 492 23.81 -5.07 -3.16
CA LEU A 492 23.19 -4.20 -2.16
C LEU A 492 21.66 -4.11 -2.35
N ALA A 493 21.20 -3.96 -3.59
CA ALA A 493 19.77 -3.96 -3.90
C ALA A 493 19.10 -5.29 -3.53
N ALA A 494 19.77 -6.42 -3.82
CA ALA A 494 19.29 -7.76 -3.49
C ALA A 494 19.23 -7.99 -1.97
N LEU A 495 20.24 -7.53 -1.21
CA LEU A 495 20.25 -7.63 0.25
C LEU A 495 19.11 -6.84 0.88
N VAL A 496 18.87 -5.60 0.41
CA VAL A 496 17.74 -4.78 0.88
C VAL A 496 16.41 -5.42 0.49
N TYR A 497 16.29 -5.92 -0.74
CA TYR A 497 15.10 -6.64 -1.19
C TYR A 497 14.80 -7.86 -0.32
N VAL A 498 15.79 -8.73 -0.09
CA VAL A 498 15.64 -9.91 0.77
C VAL A 498 15.28 -9.50 2.21
N GLY A 499 15.90 -8.44 2.74
CA GLY A 499 15.59 -7.95 4.08
C GLY A 499 14.12 -7.52 4.27
N TYR A 500 13.51 -6.88 3.26
CA TYR A 500 12.10 -6.48 3.28
C TYR A 500 11.13 -7.55 2.73
N LEU A 501 11.65 -8.59 2.06
CA LEU A 501 10.89 -9.76 1.64
C LEU A 501 10.61 -10.70 2.81
N LEU A 502 11.56 -10.82 3.74
CA LEU A 502 11.46 -11.69 4.91
C LEU A 502 10.64 -11.03 6.02
N ASP A 503 9.84 -11.84 6.73
CA ASP A 503 9.05 -11.43 7.89
C ASP A 503 9.92 -11.22 9.15
N LEU A 504 11.09 -10.57 9.02
CA LEU A 504 12.07 -10.42 10.10
C LEU A 504 11.48 -9.83 11.39
N PRO A 505 10.65 -8.75 11.35
CA PRO A 505 10.06 -8.19 12.56
C PRO A 505 9.23 -9.23 13.32
N TRP A 506 8.39 -9.96 12.57
CA TRP A 506 7.54 -10.99 13.13
C TRP A 506 8.37 -12.14 13.67
N TRP A 507 9.34 -12.67 12.93
CA TRP A 507 10.22 -13.75 13.43
C TRP A 507 10.89 -13.39 14.75
N GLY A 508 11.33 -12.14 14.90
CA GLY A 508 11.84 -11.62 16.16
C GLY A 508 10.80 -11.71 17.27
N GLN A 509 9.58 -11.24 17.01
CA GLN A 509 8.46 -11.34 17.95
C GLN A 509 8.11 -12.78 18.33
N TRP A 510 7.96 -13.68 17.34
CA TRP A 510 7.66 -15.09 17.56
C TRP A 510 8.72 -15.75 18.45
N ARG A 511 10.01 -15.46 18.23
CA ARG A 511 11.09 -15.98 19.07
C ARG A 511 11.03 -15.44 20.49
N LEU A 512 10.76 -14.15 20.68
CA LEU A 512 10.65 -13.54 22.01
C LEU A 512 9.50 -14.18 22.81
N VAL A 513 8.33 -14.33 22.18
CA VAL A 513 7.15 -14.99 22.77
C VAL A 513 7.44 -16.46 23.09
N ALA A 514 8.08 -17.19 22.18
CA ALA A 514 8.42 -18.61 22.39
C ALA A 514 9.39 -18.84 23.56
N THR A 515 10.20 -17.83 23.92
CA THR A 515 11.10 -17.88 25.09
C THR A 515 10.45 -17.44 26.40
N GLY A 516 9.11 -17.29 26.43
CA GLY A 516 8.37 -16.90 27.64
C GLY A 516 8.51 -15.43 28.01
N GLN A 517 9.03 -14.58 27.10
CA GLN A 517 9.16 -13.15 27.34
C GLN A 517 7.89 -12.43 26.89
N SER A 518 7.27 -11.68 27.80
CA SER A 518 6.15 -10.80 27.51
C SER A 518 6.63 -9.39 27.18
N PHE A 519 6.10 -8.86 26.07
CA PHE A 519 6.23 -7.45 25.73
C PHE A 519 5.37 -6.62 26.70
N PRO A 520 5.84 -5.52 27.34
CA PRO A 520 7.09 -4.78 27.12
C PRO A 520 8.10 -4.84 28.27
N GLN A 521 8.18 -5.94 29.03
CA GLN A 521 8.87 -5.88 30.34
C GLN A 521 10.26 -6.50 30.42
N GLN A 522 10.76 -7.29 29.45
CA GLN A 522 12.16 -7.73 29.45
C GLN A 522 12.75 -7.96 28.05
N SER A 523 13.27 -6.91 27.42
CA SER A 523 14.19 -7.04 26.25
C SER A 523 15.60 -7.54 26.64
N ASN A 524 15.79 -7.95 27.89
CA ASN A 524 17.10 -8.25 28.47
C ASN A 524 17.56 -9.71 28.27
N GLY A 525 16.76 -10.60 27.65
CA GLY A 525 17.15 -12.02 27.55
C GLY A 525 17.51 -12.53 26.15
N ASN A 526 17.12 -11.86 25.05
CA ASN A 526 17.51 -12.29 23.69
C ASN A 526 17.77 -11.10 22.74
N PRO A 527 19.02 -10.62 22.64
CA PRO A 527 19.37 -9.49 21.77
C PRO A 527 19.07 -9.76 20.29
N TRP A 528 19.10 -11.03 19.85
CA TRP A 528 18.76 -11.40 18.48
C TRP A 528 17.27 -11.25 18.18
N GLY A 529 16.40 -11.64 19.13
CA GLY A 529 14.96 -11.44 19.00
C GLY A 529 14.60 -9.97 18.88
N VAL A 530 15.22 -9.12 19.71
CA VAL A 530 15.06 -7.66 19.66
C VAL A 530 15.60 -7.09 18.34
N LEU A 531 16.78 -7.51 17.88
CA LEU A 531 17.36 -7.06 16.62
C LEU A 531 16.43 -7.37 15.44
N MET A 532 15.93 -8.60 15.36
CA MET A 532 15.02 -9.03 14.30
C MET A 532 13.68 -8.29 14.36
N ASN A 533 13.14 -8.09 15.58
CA ASN A 533 11.91 -7.32 15.81
C ASN A 533 12.04 -5.86 15.34
N ASN A 534 13.25 -5.28 15.44
CA ASN A 534 13.61 -3.96 14.93
C ASN A 534 14.04 -3.96 13.44
N GLY A 535 13.95 -5.10 12.75
CA GLY A 535 14.70 -5.36 11.53
C GLY A 535 14.45 -4.37 10.39
N PHE A 536 13.21 -3.90 10.20
CA PHE A 536 12.86 -3.02 9.08
C PHE A 536 13.32 -1.59 9.31
N GLY A 537 13.16 -1.07 10.53
CA GLY A 537 13.67 0.26 10.88
C GLY A 537 15.20 0.29 10.93
N LEU A 538 15.86 -0.79 11.40
CA LEU A 538 17.32 -0.92 11.32
C LEU A 538 17.82 -1.02 9.87
N LEU A 539 17.14 -1.79 9.01
CA LEU A 539 17.49 -1.89 7.59
C LEU A 539 17.35 -0.54 6.88
N ALA A 540 16.36 0.28 7.27
CA ALA A 540 16.23 1.66 6.80
C ALA A 540 17.41 2.55 7.24
N LEU A 541 17.86 2.46 8.49
CA LEU A 541 19.08 3.16 8.93
C LEU A 541 20.31 2.69 8.16
N VAL A 542 20.46 1.38 7.94
CA VAL A 542 21.54 0.82 7.12
C VAL A 542 21.48 1.37 5.69
N CYS A 543 20.29 1.54 5.11
CA CYS A 543 20.14 2.17 3.79
C CYS A 543 20.67 3.60 3.80
N LEU A 544 20.36 4.43 4.81
CA LEU A 544 20.92 5.79 4.94
C LEU A 544 22.44 5.78 5.00
N VAL A 545 23.03 4.86 5.79
CA VAL A 545 24.49 4.69 5.89
C VAL A 545 25.08 4.28 4.54
N ILE A 546 24.46 3.32 3.83
CA ILE A 546 24.87 2.91 2.48
C ILE A 546 24.88 4.13 1.55
N PHE A 547 23.85 4.98 1.59
CA PHE A 547 23.80 6.19 0.76
C PHE A 547 24.85 7.23 1.14
N ALA A 548 25.14 7.41 2.43
CA ALA A 548 26.16 8.33 2.92
C ALA A 548 27.58 7.91 2.53
N LEU A 549 27.91 6.61 2.70
CA LEU A 549 29.22 6.07 2.36
C LEU A 549 29.46 5.96 0.87
N ARG A 550 28.39 5.95 0.07
CA ARG A 550 28.52 5.90 -1.38
C ARG A 550 28.94 7.29 -1.85
N THR A 551 30.21 7.43 -2.22
CA THR A 551 30.62 8.51 -3.11
C THR A 551 29.93 8.25 -4.45
N TRP A 552 28.84 8.97 -4.73
CA TRP A 552 28.15 8.88 -6.01
C TRP A 552 29.00 9.52 -7.11
N LYS A 553 30.11 8.89 -7.47
CA LYS A 553 30.89 9.20 -8.67
C LYS A 553 30.22 8.50 -9.86
N SER A 554 29.13 9.08 -10.35
CA SER A 554 28.61 9.00 -11.73
C SER A 554 27.15 9.45 -11.73
N PRO A 555 26.70 10.26 -12.71
CA PRO A 555 25.27 10.45 -12.95
C PRO A 555 24.63 9.08 -13.24
N THR A 556 23.65 8.70 -12.43
CA THR A 556 22.78 7.53 -12.68
C THR A 556 21.90 7.72 -13.93
N THR A 557 21.92 8.93 -14.49
CA THR A 557 21.20 9.35 -15.68
C THR A 557 22.15 9.41 -16.87
N LEU A 558 21.86 8.62 -17.92
CA LEU A 558 22.28 9.03 -19.26
C LEU A 558 21.68 10.43 -19.51
N PRO A 559 22.40 11.35 -20.17
CA PRO A 559 21.89 12.68 -20.45
C PRO A 559 20.53 12.53 -21.14
N GLU A 560 19.49 13.03 -20.47
CA GLU A 560 18.18 13.19 -21.07
C GLU A 560 18.42 14.17 -22.23
N LYS A 561 18.29 13.69 -23.47
CA LYS A 561 18.28 14.58 -24.64
C LYS A 561 17.27 15.68 -24.30
N SER A 562 17.77 16.90 -24.18
CA SER A 562 16.98 18.10 -23.93
C SER A 562 15.82 18.12 -24.91
N LEU A 563 14.60 18.00 -24.39
CA LEU A 563 13.45 18.48 -25.14
C LEU A 563 13.63 20.00 -25.28
N PRO A 564 13.40 20.57 -26.47
CA PRO A 564 13.54 22.00 -26.67
C PRO A 564 12.62 22.73 -25.70
N THR A 565 13.19 23.70 -24.99
CA THR A 565 12.44 24.68 -24.21
C THR A 565 11.43 25.37 -25.15
N PRO A 566 10.14 25.43 -24.81
CA PRO A 566 9.27 26.42 -25.44
C PRO A 566 9.77 27.79 -24.99
N GLU A 567 10.12 28.64 -25.95
CA GLU A 567 10.29 30.08 -25.76
C GLU A 567 9.00 30.73 -25.22
#